data_AF-A0A183EFJ5-F1
#
_entry.id   AF-A0A183EFJ5-F1
#
_cell.length_a   1.000
_cell.length_b   1.000
_cell.length_c   1.000
_cell.angle_alpha   90.00
_cell.angle_beta   90.00
_cell.angle_gamma   90.00
#
_symmetry.space_group_name_H-M   'P 1'
#
loop_
_entity.id
_entity.type
_entity.pdbx_description
1 polymer ?
#
loop_
_entity_poly.entity_id
_entity_poly.type
_entity_poly.pdbx_seq_one_letter_code
_entity_poly.pdbx_strand_id
1 'polypeptide(L)'
;MHLFFQVAIIIPFRDRQTHLTRLIDFLVPILKRQLLDFRFIVTEQYGRDLFNKGRIMNAAFRFAERLNVRCVIFHDVDMFPQDDRNFYGCPPTPRHIGAYVSTLGYQLWYKEIVGGVLAISMDDYRAVNGYSNLYWAWGGEDDDMGSFRMLFRNSEKKYVLQTLYR
;
A
#
# COMPACT_ATOMS: atom_id res chain seq x y z
N MET A 1 6.23 26.38 10.11
CA MET A 1 6.75 25.37 9.17
C MET A 1 5.75 24.22 9.14
N HIS A 2 4.92 24.14 8.11
CA HIS A 2 3.91 23.07 8.02
C HIS A 2 4.63 21.74 7.79
N LEU A 3 4.51 20.80 8.73
CA LEU A 3 4.91 19.41 8.54
C LEU A 3 3.92 18.77 7.57
N PHE A 4 4.16 18.91 6.26
CA PHE A 4 3.50 18.06 5.29
C PHE A 4 3.98 16.62 5.51
N PHE A 5 3.05 15.67 5.58
CA PHE A 5 3.42 14.25 5.59
C PHE A 5 3.95 13.90 4.19
N GLN A 6 5.22 13.50 4.12
CA GLN A 6 5.89 13.08 2.90
C GLN A 6 5.63 11.61 2.64
N VAL A 7 4.86 11.33 1.59
CA VAL A 7 4.29 10.01 1.30
C VAL A 7 4.70 9.53 -0.09
N ALA A 8 5.23 8.31 -0.17
CA ALA A 8 5.41 7.59 -1.43
C ALA A 8 4.24 6.62 -1.63
N ILE A 9 3.50 6.77 -2.72
CA ILE A 9 2.42 5.85 -3.11
C ILE A 9 2.99 4.92 -4.19
N ILE A 10 3.27 3.68 -3.79
CA ILE A 10 3.86 2.64 -4.63
C ILE A 10 2.72 1.83 -5.25
N ILE A 11 2.67 1.83 -6.59
CA ILE A 11 1.64 1.14 -7.36
C ILE A 11 2.31 0.03 -8.17
N PRO A 12 2.18 -1.26 -7.77
CA PRO A 12 2.62 -2.38 -8.59
C PRO A 12 1.82 -2.45 -9.89
N PHE A 13 2.51 -2.59 -11.02
CA PHE A 13 1.90 -2.40 -12.33
C PHE A 13 2.40 -3.39 -13.38
N ARG A 14 1.50 -3.79 -14.27
CA ARG A 14 1.77 -4.34 -15.61
C ARG A 14 0.47 -4.35 -16.41
N ASP A 15 0.50 -3.90 -17.66
CA ASP A 15 -0.60 -3.99 -18.63
C ASP A 15 -1.97 -3.46 -18.14
N ARG A 16 -1.97 -2.44 -17.27
CA ARG A 16 -3.21 -1.88 -16.67
C ARG A 16 -3.34 -0.37 -16.83
N GLN A 17 -2.87 0.19 -17.94
CA GLN A 17 -2.76 1.63 -18.17
C GLN A 17 -4.07 2.41 -17.90
N THR A 18 -5.22 1.86 -18.31
CA THR A 18 -6.53 2.47 -18.07
C THR A 18 -6.87 2.57 -16.59
N HIS A 19 -6.56 1.54 -15.79
CA HIS A 19 -6.76 1.58 -14.34
C HIS A 19 -5.84 2.60 -13.69
N LEU A 20 -4.56 2.60 -14.07
CA LEU A 20 -3.57 3.54 -13.53
C LEU A 20 -3.98 4.99 -13.78
N THR A 21 -4.36 5.32 -15.01
CA THR A 21 -4.77 6.69 -15.38
C THR A 21 -5.95 7.14 -14.51
N ARG A 22 -6.99 6.31 -14.41
CA ARG A 22 -8.17 6.59 -13.58
C ARG A 22 -7.82 6.72 -12.09
N LEU A 23 -6.93 5.86 -11.60
CA LEU A 23 -6.52 5.89 -10.19
C LEU A 23 -5.79 7.19 -9.85
N ILE A 24 -4.83 7.61 -10.69
CA ILE A 24 -4.08 8.86 -10.47
C ILE A 24 -5.03 10.07 -10.50
N ASP A 25 -5.91 10.15 -11.50
CA ASP A 25 -6.91 11.21 -11.60
C ASP A 25 -7.83 11.26 -10.37
N PHE A 26 -8.17 10.11 -9.82
CA PHE A 26 -9.01 9.98 -8.64
C PHE A 26 -8.29 10.35 -7.34
N LEU A 27 -7.04 9.90 -7.16
CA LEU A 27 -6.28 10.10 -5.92
C LEU A 27 -5.72 11.53 -5.80
N VAL A 28 -5.26 12.16 -6.88
CA VAL A 28 -4.63 13.49 -6.81
C VAL A 28 -5.49 14.53 -6.07
N PRO A 29 -6.80 14.69 -6.35
CA PRO A 29 -7.65 15.60 -5.60
C PRO A 29 -7.79 15.24 -4.12
N ILE A 30 -7.90 13.94 -3.79
CA ILE A 30 -8.03 13.43 -2.42
C ILE A 30 -6.77 13.78 -1.62
N LEU A 31 -5.60 13.44 -2.14
CA LEU A 31 -4.32 13.65 -1.48
C LEU A 31 -4.02 15.14 -1.25
N LYS A 32 -4.42 16.00 -2.20
CA LYS A 32 -4.35 17.46 -2.05
C LYS A 32 -5.26 17.98 -0.93
N ARG A 33 -6.51 17.50 -0.84
CA ARG A 33 -7.43 17.85 0.26
C ARG A 33 -6.92 17.41 1.62
N GLN A 34 -6.20 16.28 1.66
CA GLN A 34 -5.54 15.76 2.85
C GLN A 34 -4.22 16.48 3.20
N LEU A 35 -3.82 17.49 2.42
CA LEU A 35 -2.59 18.27 2.63
C LEU A 35 -1.34 17.38 2.72
N LEU A 36 -1.22 16.42 1.81
CA LEU A 36 -0.07 15.52 1.72
C LEU A 36 0.97 16.04 0.71
N ASP A 37 2.26 15.87 1.02
CA ASP A 37 3.34 15.95 0.03
C ASP A 37 3.57 14.54 -0.50
N PHE A 38 3.02 14.26 -1.69
CA PHE A 38 2.97 12.89 -2.21
C PHE A 38 3.75 12.72 -3.51
N ARG A 39 4.31 11.53 -3.68
CA ARG A 39 4.95 11.07 -4.91
C ARG A 39 4.34 9.73 -5.31
N PHE A 40 3.87 9.61 -6.54
CA PHE A 40 3.52 8.32 -7.11
C PHE A 40 4.77 7.62 -7.64
N ILE A 41 4.96 6.35 -7.28
CA ILE A 41 5.98 5.46 -7.83
C ILE A 41 5.25 4.29 -8.46
N VAL A 42 5.11 4.32 -9.78
CA VAL A 42 4.56 3.20 -10.54
C VAL A 42 5.71 2.24 -10.82
N THR A 43 5.61 1.01 -10.33
CA THR A 43 6.65 -0.02 -10.49
C THR A 43 6.17 -1.08 -11.46
N GLU A 44 6.68 -1.01 -12.69
CA GLU A 44 6.28 -1.90 -13.76
C GLU A 44 7.14 -3.17 -13.78
N GLN A 45 6.51 -4.34 -13.81
CA GLN A 45 7.23 -5.59 -14.07
C GLN A 45 7.45 -5.78 -15.56
N TYR A 46 8.69 -5.65 -16.02
CA TYR A 46 9.07 -5.98 -17.39
C TYR A 46 9.08 -7.50 -17.63
N GLY A 47 8.76 -7.91 -18.86
CA GLY A 47 8.83 -9.30 -19.31
C GLY A 47 7.52 -10.08 -19.15
N ARG A 48 7.58 -11.37 -19.49
CA ARG A 48 6.42 -12.26 -19.60
C ARG A 48 6.27 -13.28 -18.47
N ASP A 49 7.18 -13.25 -17.50
CA ASP A 49 7.10 -14.13 -16.33
C ASP A 49 5.89 -13.82 -15.46
N LEU A 50 5.54 -14.75 -14.57
CA LEU A 50 4.47 -14.55 -13.60
C LEU A 50 4.67 -13.26 -12.80
N PHE A 51 3.58 -12.60 -12.43
CA PHE A 51 3.67 -11.35 -11.68
C PHE A 51 4.23 -11.62 -10.29
N ASN A 52 5.11 -10.74 -9.80
CA ASN A 52 5.63 -10.79 -8.46
C ASN A 52 5.47 -9.42 -7.81
N LYS A 53 4.25 -9.20 -7.28
CA LYS A 53 3.82 -7.97 -6.63
C LYS A 53 4.80 -7.57 -5.52
N GLY A 54 5.12 -8.49 -4.61
CA GLY A 54 6.04 -8.26 -3.50
C GLY A 54 7.42 -7.78 -3.95
N ARG A 55 8.00 -8.41 -4.98
CA ARG A 55 9.34 -8.08 -5.48
C ARG A 55 9.43 -6.71 -6.12
N ILE A 56 8.45 -6.34 -6.96
CA ILE A 56 8.48 -5.01 -7.60
C ILE A 56 8.12 -3.89 -6.61
N MET A 57 7.31 -4.17 -5.59
CA MET A 57 7.07 -3.27 -4.47
C MET A 57 8.33 -3.06 -3.62
N ASN A 58 9.07 -4.13 -3.33
CA ASN A 58 10.38 -4.04 -2.66
C ASN A 58 11.38 -3.20 -3.46
N ALA A 59 11.44 -3.38 -4.78
CA ALA A 59 12.31 -2.59 -5.65
C ALA A 59 11.93 -1.09 -5.62
N ALA A 60 10.63 -0.79 -5.68
CA ALA A 60 10.11 0.57 -5.56
C ALA A 60 10.39 1.19 -4.18
N PHE A 61 10.31 0.41 -3.11
CA PHE A 61 10.67 0.86 -1.76
C PHE A 61 12.13 1.35 -1.71
N ARG A 62 13.07 0.60 -2.31
CA ARG A 62 14.49 1.01 -2.38
C ARG A 62 14.68 2.33 -3.12
N PHE A 63 13.83 2.63 -4.10
CA PHE A 63 13.82 3.94 -4.75
C PHE A 63 13.22 5.01 -3.83
N ALA A 64 12.11 4.71 -3.13
CA ALA A 64 11.48 5.62 -2.18
C ALA A 64 12.43 6.05 -1.04
N GLU A 65 13.35 5.18 -0.60
CA GLU A 65 14.38 5.52 0.40
C GLU A 65 15.25 6.72 0.00
N ARG A 66 15.36 7.03 -1.31
CA ARG A 66 16.14 8.16 -1.83
C ARG A 66 15.34 9.45 -1.92
N LEU A 67 14.03 9.41 -1.67
CA LEU A 67 13.11 10.54 -1.84
C LEU A 67 12.82 11.30 -0.54
N ASN A 68 13.53 10.99 0.55
CA ASN A 68 13.32 11.57 1.88
C ASN A 68 11.85 11.52 2.34
N VAL A 69 11.12 10.47 1.95
CA VAL A 69 9.74 10.23 2.44
C VAL A 69 9.77 9.53 3.78
N ARG A 70 8.69 9.70 4.56
CA ARG A 70 8.54 9.06 5.89
C ARG A 70 7.52 7.93 5.91
N CYS A 71 6.71 7.86 4.86
CA CYS A 71 5.59 6.93 4.75
C CYS A 71 5.57 6.33 3.35
N VAL A 72 5.28 5.03 3.27
CA VAL A 72 4.96 4.35 2.02
C VAL A 72 3.55 3.79 2.08
N ILE A 73 2.84 3.94 0.97
CA ILE A 73 1.53 3.33 0.75
C ILE A 73 1.66 2.38 -0.42
N PHE A 74 1.51 1.08 -0.16
CA PHE A 74 1.38 0.08 -1.21
C PHE A 74 -0.07 0.05 -1.64
N HIS A 75 -0.31 0.22 -2.95
CA HIS A 75 -1.64 0.49 -3.45
C HIS A 75 -1.91 -0.25 -4.75
N ASP A 76 -2.83 -1.22 -4.70
CA ASP A 76 -3.28 -1.94 -5.88
C ASP A 76 -3.96 -0.98 -6.88
N VAL A 77 -3.68 -1.16 -8.16
CA VAL A 77 -4.04 -0.18 -9.21
C VAL A 77 -5.55 -0.06 -9.45
N ASP A 78 -6.33 -1.03 -8.97
CA ASP A 78 -7.77 -1.16 -9.15
C ASP A 78 -8.59 -0.86 -7.89
N MET A 79 -7.96 -0.35 -6.83
CA MET A 79 -8.62 -0.04 -5.56
C MET A 79 -9.00 1.45 -5.47
N PHE A 80 -10.28 1.79 -5.28
CA PHE A 80 -10.71 3.19 -5.18
C PHE A 80 -11.33 3.50 -3.81
N PRO A 81 -10.80 4.47 -3.02
CA PRO A 81 -11.42 4.81 -1.74
C PRO A 81 -12.78 5.46 -1.98
N GLN A 82 -13.80 5.02 -1.24
CA GLN A 82 -15.15 5.58 -1.36
C GLN A 82 -15.38 6.82 -0.49
N ASP A 83 -14.45 7.10 0.42
CA ASP A 83 -14.52 8.20 1.37
C ASP A 83 -13.16 8.89 1.44
N ASP A 84 -13.12 10.19 1.18
CA ASP A 84 -11.89 10.98 1.16
C ASP A 84 -11.39 11.36 2.57
N ARG A 85 -12.17 11.04 3.61
CA ARG A 85 -11.72 11.08 5.01
C ARG A 85 -10.78 9.93 5.35
N ASN A 86 -10.66 8.93 4.46
CA ASN A 86 -9.68 7.86 4.60
C ASN A 86 -8.27 8.41 4.34
N PHE A 87 -7.52 8.64 5.41
CA PHE A 87 -6.27 9.39 5.35
C PHE A 87 -5.11 8.55 4.78
N TYR A 88 -4.49 9.03 3.69
CA TYR A 88 -3.33 8.46 3.01
C TYR A 88 -2.01 8.93 3.64
N GLY A 89 -1.90 8.80 4.96
CA GLY A 89 -0.66 9.02 5.69
C GLY A 89 -0.44 7.93 6.72
N CYS A 90 0.80 7.77 7.14
CA CYS A 90 1.17 6.70 8.06
C CYS A 90 0.80 7.07 9.51
N PRO A 91 0.05 6.23 10.22
CA PRO A 91 -0.06 6.31 11.67
C PRO A 91 1.25 5.84 12.35
N PRO A 92 1.34 5.92 13.69
CA PRO A 92 2.43 5.30 14.44
C PRO A 92 2.54 3.79 14.26
N THR A 93 1.44 3.13 13.89
CA THR A 93 1.37 1.72 13.52
C THR A 93 0.96 1.62 12.07
N PRO A 94 1.31 0.54 11.34
CA PRO A 94 0.87 0.46 9.96
C PRO A 94 -0.66 0.27 9.90
N ARG A 95 -1.26 0.65 8.77
CA ARG A 95 -2.71 0.74 8.58
C ARG A 95 -3.12 0.00 7.33
N HIS A 96 -4.05 -0.93 7.48
CA HIS A 96 -4.73 -1.56 6.36
C HIS A 96 -5.85 -0.63 5.90
N ILE A 97 -5.55 0.15 4.87
CA ILE A 97 -6.44 1.15 4.31
C ILE A 97 -7.54 0.46 3.50
N GLY A 98 -7.18 -0.57 2.70
CA GLY A 98 -8.07 -1.33 1.82
C GLY A 98 -8.89 -2.44 2.50
N ALA A 99 -9.32 -2.24 3.75
CA ALA A 99 -9.88 -3.30 4.59
C ALA A 99 -11.28 -3.81 4.18
N TYR A 100 -12.18 -2.92 3.78
CA TYR A 100 -13.57 -3.27 3.53
C TYR A 100 -13.89 -3.03 2.05
N VAL A 101 -13.80 -4.06 1.20
CA VAL A 101 -13.98 -3.91 -0.25
C VAL A 101 -15.40 -4.24 -0.67
N SER A 102 -15.94 -3.50 -1.64
CA SER A 102 -17.33 -3.65 -2.12
C SER A 102 -17.63 -5.05 -2.65
N THR A 103 -16.66 -5.67 -3.33
CA THR A 103 -16.73 -7.03 -3.87
C THR A 103 -16.78 -8.11 -2.79
N LEU A 104 -16.37 -7.78 -1.56
CA LEU A 104 -16.45 -8.63 -0.37
C LEU A 104 -17.62 -8.24 0.54
N GLY A 105 -18.59 -7.45 0.04
CA GLY A 105 -19.73 -7.00 0.82
C GLY A 105 -19.35 -6.08 1.98
N TYR A 106 -18.21 -5.38 1.88
CA TYR A 106 -17.64 -4.56 2.95
C TYR A 106 -17.35 -5.33 4.25
N GLN A 107 -17.08 -6.64 4.12
CA GLN A 107 -16.61 -7.46 5.23
C GLN A 107 -15.10 -7.63 5.14
N LEU A 108 -14.44 -7.56 6.29
CA LEU A 108 -13.04 -7.95 6.38
C LEU A 108 -12.96 -9.46 6.13
N TRP A 109 -12.16 -9.87 5.15
CA TRP A 109 -12.06 -11.28 4.77
C TRP A 109 -11.53 -12.15 5.92
N TYR A 110 -10.43 -11.71 6.53
CA TYR A 110 -9.86 -12.27 7.77
C TYR A 110 -8.90 -11.25 8.40
N LYS A 111 -8.50 -11.45 9.64
CA LYS A 111 -7.84 -10.42 10.45
C LYS A 111 -6.43 -10.07 9.97
N GLU A 112 -5.75 -11.03 9.38
CA GLU A 112 -4.35 -10.94 8.99
C GLU A 112 -4.16 -10.37 7.57
N ILE A 113 -5.22 -10.21 6.79
CA ILE A 113 -5.12 -9.68 5.43
C ILE A 113 -4.67 -8.21 5.43
N VAL A 114 -3.74 -7.87 4.55
CA VAL A 114 -3.29 -6.49 4.33
C VAL A 114 -3.19 -6.11 2.84
N GLY A 115 -3.86 -6.88 1.98
CA GLY A 115 -3.92 -6.63 0.54
C GLY A 115 -4.76 -5.40 0.16
N GLY A 116 -4.77 -5.05 -1.12
CA GLY A 116 -5.45 -3.85 -1.61
C GLY A 116 -4.63 -2.58 -1.36
N VAL A 117 -4.72 -2.02 -0.14
CA VAL A 117 -4.00 -0.79 0.22
C VAL A 117 -3.45 -0.85 1.65
N LEU A 118 -2.13 -0.72 1.79
CA LEU A 118 -1.41 -0.75 3.07
C LEU A 118 -0.54 0.50 3.22
N ALA A 119 -0.72 1.25 4.32
CA ALA A 119 0.20 2.32 4.71
C ALA A 119 1.12 1.83 5.82
N ILE A 120 2.43 2.05 5.66
CA ILE A 120 3.46 1.62 6.60
C ILE A 120 4.61 2.63 6.63
N SER A 121 5.12 2.90 7.83
CA SER A 121 6.28 3.79 7.98
C SER A 121 7.52 3.18 7.32
N MET A 122 8.46 4.01 6.89
CA MET A 122 9.72 3.51 6.31
C MET A 122 10.45 2.58 7.28
N ASP A 123 10.42 2.89 8.58
CA ASP A 123 11.12 2.13 9.61
C ASP A 123 10.43 0.81 9.92
N ASP A 124 9.09 0.79 10.03
CA ASP A 124 8.34 -0.45 10.22
C ASP A 124 8.54 -1.38 9.01
N TYR A 125 8.55 -0.86 7.78
CA TYR A 125 8.78 -1.68 6.58
C TYR A 125 10.18 -2.29 6.53
N ARG A 126 11.20 -1.55 6.99
CA ARG A 126 12.56 -2.09 7.17
C ARG A 126 12.61 -3.17 8.25
N ALA A 127 11.96 -2.94 9.39
CA ALA A 127 11.95 -3.87 10.52
C ALA A 127 11.36 -5.24 10.13
N VAL A 128 10.36 -5.23 9.25
CA VAL A 128 9.75 -6.45 8.72
C VAL A 128 10.46 -7.04 7.49
N ASN A 129 11.58 -6.46 7.05
CA ASN A 129 12.35 -6.86 5.87
C ASN A 129 11.53 -6.86 4.56
N GLY A 130 10.63 -5.89 4.41
CA GLY A 130 9.78 -5.72 3.22
C GLY A 130 8.79 -6.87 2.97
N TYR A 131 8.30 -7.02 1.73
CA TYR A 131 7.52 -8.19 1.30
C TYR A 131 8.44 -9.39 1.01
N SER A 132 7.88 -10.61 1.00
CA SER A 132 8.59 -11.77 0.45
C SER A 132 8.76 -11.64 -1.08
N ASN A 133 9.94 -12.03 -1.58
CA ASN A 133 10.23 -12.08 -3.02
C ASN A 133 9.84 -13.44 -3.66
N LEU A 134 9.33 -14.38 -2.87
CA LEU A 134 9.13 -15.77 -3.30
C LEU A 134 7.75 -16.06 -3.90
N TYR A 135 6.80 -15.13 -3.76
CA TYR A 135 5.45 -15.29 -4.28
C TYR A 135 5.38 -14.86 -5.74
N TRP A 136 5.07 -15.82 -6.61
CA TRP A 136 4.84 -15.62 -8.03
C TRP A 136 3.39 -15.95 -8.36
N ALA A 137 2.77 -15.14 -9.22
CA ALA A 137 1.33 -15.08 -9.46
C ALA A 137 0.55 -14.53 -8.24
N TRP A 138 -0.74 -14.86 -8.16
CA TRP A 138 -1.64 -14.36 -7.13
C TRP A 138 -1.58 -15.20 -5.85
N GLY A 139 -1.49 -14.52 -4.70
CA GLY A 139 -1.81 -15.09 -3.40
C GLY A 139 -0.61 -15.31 -2.48
N GLY A 140 -0.85 -15.12 -1.18
CA GLY A 140 0.06 -15.43 -0.07
C GLY A 140 1.08 -14.36 0.29
N GLU A 141 1.37 -13.40 -0.59
CA GLU A 141 2.33 -12.32 -0.33
C GLU A 141 1.80 -11.29 0.67
N ASP A 142 0.52 -10.96 0.56
CA ASP A 142 -0.16 -10.05 1.50
C ASP A 142 -0.36 -10.76 2.85
N ASP A 143 -0.56 -12.08 2.86
CA ASP A 143 -0.68 -12.88 4.08
C ASP A 143 0.64 -13.03 4.83
N ASP A 144 1.75 -13.26 4.12
CA ASP A 144 3.11 -13.27 4.68
C ASP A 144 3.43 -11.92 5.33
N MET A 145 3.08 -10.83 4.64
CA MET A 145 3.25 -9.48 5.13
C MET A 145 2.40 -9.24 6.39
N GLY A 146 1.10 -9.52 6.36
CA GLY A 146 0.19 -9.27 7.47
C GLY A 146 0.38 -10.20 8.67
N SER A 147 0.45 -11.51 8.42
CA SER A 147 0.58 -12.53 9.46
C SER A 147 1.99 -12.57 10.03
N PHE A 148 2.97 -13.05 9.25
CA PHE A 148 4.28 -13.46 9.76
C PHE A 148 5.16 -12.27 10.11
N ARG A 149 5.08 -11.22 9.31
CA ARG A 149 5.97 -10.07 9.39
C ARG A 149 5.46 -9.00 10.34
N MET A 150 4.18 -8.68 10.23
CA MET A 150 3.58 -7.53 10.91
C MET A 150 3.01 -7.86 12.29
N LEU A 151 2.42 -9.04 12.51
CA LEU A 151 1.91 -9.45 13.83
C LEU A 151 2.98 -10.06 14.73
N PHE A 152 3.97 -10.80 14.20
CA PHE A 152 4.98 -11.46 15.04
C PHE A 152 6.20 -10.60 15.37
N ARG A 153 6.62 -9.66 14.50
CA ARG A 153 7.84 -8.84 14.74
C ARG A 153 7.56 -7.48 15.39
N ASN A 154 6.31 -7.06 15.46
CA ASN A 154 5.90 -5.74 15.97
C ASN A 154 4.80 -5.90 17.02
N SER A 155 5.04 -6.79 18.00
CA SER A 155 4.05 -7.39 18.92
C SER A 155 3.21 -6.43 19.77
N GLU A 156 3.52 -5.13 19.78
CA GLU A 156 2.75 -4.09 20.48
C GLU A 156 1.83 -3.26 19.56
N LYS A 157 1.95 -3.40 18.24
CA LYS A 157 1.24 -2.57 17.26
C LYS A 157 0.13 -3.37 16.54
N LYS A 158 -1.11 -3.19 16.97
CA LYS A 158 -2.30 -3.62 16.20
C LYS A 158 -2.49 -2.67 15.00
N TYR A 159 -2.74 -3.22 13.82
CA TYR A 159 -3.08 -2.45 12.62
C TYR A 159 -4.49 -1.87 12.76
N VAL A 160 -4.67 -0.62 12.37
CA VAL A 160 -5.99 0.03 12.38
C VAL A 160 -6.68 -0.28 11.06
N LEU A 161 -7.87 -0.88 11.12
CA LEU A 161 -8.77 -1.04 9.97
C LEU A 161 -9.55 0.27 9.81
N GLN A 162 -9.69 0.79 8.59
CA GLN A 162 -10.30 2.11 8.47
C GLN A 162 -11.45 2.25 7.48
N THR A 163 -11.57 1.53 6.35
CA THR A 163 -12.56 2.03 5.36
C THR A 163 -13.01 1.11 4.21
N LEU A 164 -14.08 1.61 3.56
CA LEU A 164 -14.79 1.09 2.38
C LEU A 164 -14.06 1.46 1.08
N TYR A 165 -13.81 0.46 0.24
CA TYR A 165 -13.22 0.57 -1.09
C TYR A 165 -14.19 0.04 -2.14
N ARG A 166 -14.21 0.67 -3.31
CA ARG A 166 -14.88 0.12 -4.48
C ARG A 166 -13.93 -0.80 -5.22
#